data_AF-A0A7X9FKD3-F1
#
_entry.id   AF-A0A7X9FKD3-F1
#
_cell.length_a   1.000
_cell.length_b   1.000
_cell.length_c   1.000
_cell.angle_alpha   90.00
_cell.angle_beta   90.00
_cell.angle_gamma   90.00
#
_symmetry.space_group_name_H-M   'P 1'
#
loop_
_entity.id
_entity.type
_entity.pdbx_description
1 polymer ?
#
loop_
_entity_poly.entity_id
_entity_poly.type
_entity_poly.pdbx_seq_one_letter_code
_entity_poly.pdbx_strand_id
1 'polypeptide(L)'
;MREYELQAKLAERLGEESARTAVDVIIGEWGGCRLDIPTGADSRRRRRDAEIRRMFSMGLGVPELRERYGLSARHVRRIVAAMN
;
A
#
# COMPACT_ATOMS: atom_id res chain seq x y z
N MET A 1 -0.08 18.22 8.26
CA MET A 1 -1.55 18.08 8.31
C MET A 1 -1.95 18.01 9.76
N ARG A 2 -2.87 18.85 10.19
CA ARG A 2 -3.49 18.82 11.53
C ARG A 2 -4.66 17.85 11.53
N GLU A 3 -5.09 17.43 12.71
CA GLU A 3 -6.19 16.46 12.91
C GLU A 3 -7.50 16.89 12.22
N TYR A 4 -7.95 18.12 12.45
CA TYR A 4 -9.17 18.65 11.83
C TYR A 4 -9.10 18.69 10.30
N GLU A 5 -7.90 18.89 9.73
CA GLU A 5 -7.71 18.86 8.27
C GLU A 5 -7.83 17.44 7.71
N LEU A 6 -7.36 16.43 8.47
CA LEU A 6 -7.50 15.03 8.09
C LEU A 6 -8.97 14.60 8.19
N GLN A 7 -9.67 14.96 9.27
CA GLN A 7 -11.08 14.65 9.43
C GLN A 7 -11.91 15.24 8.29
N ALA A 8 -11.74 16.54 7.98
CA ALA A 8 -12.48 17.20 6.91
C ALA A 8 -12.28 16.50 5.55
N LYS A 9 -11.05 16.13 5.21
CA LYS A 9 -10.74 15.41 3.96
C LYS A 9 -11.36 14.02 3.91
N LEU A 10 -11.45 13.33 5.04
CA LEU A 10 -12.10 12.03 5.11
C LEU A 10 -13.62 12.18 5.02
N ALA A 11 -14.19 13.23 5.63
CA ALA A 11 -15.62 13.51 5.62
C ALA A 11 -16.16 13.75 4.21
N GLU A 12 -15.39 14.42 3.33
CA GLU A 12 -15.72 14.60 1.91
C GLU A 12 -16.00 13.28 1.16
N ARG A 13 -15.43 12.16 1.62
CA ARG A 13 -15.51 10.85 0.96
C ARG A 13 -16.36 9.84 1.72
N LEU A 14 -16.39 9.93 3.06
CA LEU A 14 -16.91 8.89 3.95
C LEU A 14 -18.08 9.38 4.83
N GLY A 15 -18.37 10.68 4.84
CA GLY A 15 -19.28 11.32 5.80
C GLY A 15 -18.62 11.61 7.15
N GLU A 16 -19.17 12.56 7.91
CA GLU A 16 -18.56 13.08 9.14
C GLU A 16 -18.37 12.03 10.24
N GLU A 17 -19.37 11.19 10.48
CA GLU A 17 -19.31 10.19 11.55
C GLU A 17 -18.23 9.13 11.29
N SER A 18 -18.16 8.62 10.06
CA SER A 18 -17.12 7.69 9.62
C SER A 18 -15.74 8.33 9.66
N ALA A 19 -15.63 9.60 9.26
CA ALA A 19 -14.36 10.33 9.25
C ALA A 19 -13.82 10.54 10.66
N ARG A 20 -14.68 10.95 11.60
CA ARG A 20 -14.33 11.08 13.02
C ARG A 20 -13.84 9.75 13.59
N THR A 21 -14.62 8.69 13.39
CA THR A 21 -14.26 7.34 13.87
C THR A 21 -12.90 6.89 13.30
N ALA A 22 -12.66 7.13 12.01
CA ALA A 22 -11.40 6.77 11.37
C ALA A 22 -10.21 7.55 11.97
N VAL A 23 -10.37 8.85 12.24
CA VAL A 23 -9.33 9.68 12.86
C VAL A 23 -9.05 9.21 14.30
N ASP A 24 -10.09 8.94 15.09
CA ASP A 24 -9.94 8.43 16.47
C ASP A 24 -9.13 7.13 16.50
N VAL A 25 -9.43 6.18 15.59
CA VAL A 25 -8.66 4.93 15.46
C VAL A 25 -7.22 5.20 15.04
N ILE A 26 -6.98 6.07 14.06
CA ILE A 26 -5.63 6.39 13.59
C ILE A 26 -4.79 6.99 14.73
N ILE A 27 -5.36 7.89 15.51
CA ILE A 27 -4.67 8.53 16.64
C ILE A 27 -4.48 7.53 17.78
N GLY A 28 -5.47 6.68 18.08
CA GLY A 28 -5.36 5.67 19.13
C GLY A 28 -4.24 4.66 18.86
N GLU A 29 -4.10 4.19 17.62
CA GLU A 29 -3.12 3.17 17.24
C GLU A 29 -1.72 3.75 16.95
N TRP A 30 -1.65 4.97 16.41
CA TRP A 30 -0.38 5.53 15.90
C TRP A 30 -0.06 6.96 16.36
N GLY A 31 -0.85 7.51 17.28
CA GLY A 31 -0.61 8.82 17.89
C GLY A 31 0.75 8.88 18.58
N GLY A 32 1.39 10.05 18.53
CA GLY A 32 2.73 10.26 19.10
C GLY A 32 3.89 9.78 18.22
N CYS A 33 3.63 9.02 17.16
CA CYS A 33 4.62 8.58 16.19
C CYS A 33 4.66 9.47 14.94
N ARG A 34 5.83 9.56 14.29
CA ARG A 34 5.95 10.10 12.94
C ARG A 34 5.85 8.97 11.93
N LEU A 35 4.75 8.90 11.18
CA LEU A 35 4.57 7.95 10.08
C LEU A 35 5.08 8.54 8.77
N ASP A 36 5.90 7.77 8.05
CA ASP A 36 6.26 8.06 6.65
C ASP A 36 5.19 7.48 5.73
N ILE A 37 4.34 8.34 5.17
CA ILE A 37 3.31 7.94 4.21
C ILE A 37 3.91 8.05 2.80
N PRO A 38 4.10 6.92 2.07
CA PRO A 38 4.67 6.96 0.74
C PRO A 38 3.77 7.70 -0.24
N THR A 39 4.38 8.27 -1.29
CA THR A 39 3.63 8.87 -2.39
C THR A 39 2.68 7.86 -3.04
N GLY A 40 1.63 8.34 -3.71
CA GLY A 40 0.68 7.44 -4.37
C GLY A 40 1.35 6.50 -5.39
N ALA A 41 2.37 6.96 -6.10
CA ALA A 41 3.12 6.14 -7.05
C ALA A 41 3.94 5.05 -6.34
N ASP A 42 4.64 5.40 -5.26
CA ASP A 42 5.41 4.44 -4.46
C ASP A 42 4.50 3.42 -3.78
N SER A 43 3.36 3.86 -3.25
CA SER A 43 2.36 2.98 -2.63
C SER A 43 1.83 1.94 -3.62
N ARG A 44 1.46 2.36 -4.84
CA ARG A 44 1.04 1.45 -5.92
C ARG A 44 2.15 0.48 -6.31
N ARG A 45 3.39 0.95 -6.43
CA ARG A 45 4.55 0.10 -6.74
C ARG A 45 4.76 -0.95 -5.64
N ARG A 46 4.77 -0.53 -4.37
CA ARG A 46 4.92 -1.43 -3.22
C ARG A 46 3.80 -2.47 -3.17
N ARG A 47 2.55 -2.07 -3.42
CA ARG A 47 1.40 -3.00 -3.47
C ARG A 47 1.56 -4.04 -4.58
N ARG A 48 1.88 -3.61 -5.80
CA ARG A 48 2.14 -4.53 -6.93
C ARG A 48 3.27 -5.50 -6.61
N ASP A 49 4.39 -5.00 -6.07
CA ASP A 49 5.55 -5.82 -5.76
C ASP A 49 5.22 -6.84 -4.65
N ALA A 50 4.43 -6.46 -3.64
CA ALA A 50 3.95 -7.38 -2.60
C ALA A 50 3.02 -8.47 -3.17
N GLU A 51 2.15 -8.12 -4.11
CA GLU A 51 1.27 -9.06 -4.79
C GLU A 51 2.04 -10.05 -5.66
N ILE A 52 3.05 -9.58 -6.41
CA ILE A 52 3.97 -10.43 -7.18
C ILE A 52 4.67 -11.45 -6.26
N ARG A 53 5.18 -11.00 -5.10
CA ARG A 53 5.81 -11.89 -4.11
C ARG A 53 4.84 -12.93 -3.57
N ARG A 54 3.61 -12.52 -3.23
CA ARG A 54 2.56 -13.43 -2.76
C ARG A 54 2.19 -14.49 -3.80
N MET A 55 2.05 -14.10 -5.06
CA MET A 55 1.74 -15.04 -6.14
C MET A 55 2.90 -16.00 -6.41
N PHE A 56 4.13 -15.50 -6.35
CA PHE A 56 5.33 -16.33 -6.47
C PHE A 56 5.41 -17.36 -5.34
N SER A 57 5.12 -16.99 -4.09
CA SER A 57 5.06 -17.95 -2.98
C SER A 57 3.92 -18.97 -3.09
N MET A 58 2.88 -18.65 -3.87
CA MET A 58 1.80 -19.59 -4.22
C MET A 58 2.17 -20.52 -5.40
N GLY A 59 3.37 -20.39 -5.96
CA GLY A 59 3.88 -21.27 -7.01
C GLY A 59 3.80 -20.71 -8.43
N LEU A 60 3.37 -19.45 -8.63
CA LEU A 60 3.43 -18.85 -9.97
C LEU A 60 4.87 -18.59 -10.39
N GLY A 61 5.20 -18.99 -11.63
CA GLY A 61 6.51 -18.77 -12.21
C GLY A 61 6.74 -17.33 -12.67
N VAL A 62 8.02 -17.03 -12.92
CA VAL A 62 8.46 -15.74 -13.48
C VAL A 62 7.83 -15.44 -14.85
N PRO A 63 7.65 -16.41 -15.78
CA PRO A 63 6.98 -16.15 -17.06
C PRO A 63 5.55 -15.63 -16.91
N GLU A 64 4.74 -16.27 -16.07
CA GLU A 64 3.34 -15.93 -15.84
C GLU A 64 3.19 -14.57 -15.18
N LEU A 65 4.06 -14.26 -14.20
CA LEU A 65 4.08 -12.97 -13.52
C LEU A 65 4.49 -11.83 -14.45
N ARG A 66 5.44 -12.06 -15.37
CA ARG A 66 5.79 -11.05 -16.39
C ARG A 66 4.60 -10.70 -17.26
N GLU A 67 3.90 -11.72 -17.75
CA GLU A 67 2.77 -11.52 -18.65
C GLU A 67 1.63 -10.79 -17.94
N ARG A 68 1.28 -11.25 -16.73
CA ARG A 68 0.21 -10.65 -15.92
C ARG A 68 0.44 -9.18 -15.60
N TYR A 69 1.67 -8.79 -15.28
CA TYR A 69 1.99 -7.42 -14.83
C TYR A 69 2.67 -6.55 -15.89
N GLY A 70 2.90 -7.08 -17.11
CA GLY A 70 3.58 -6.35 -18.19
C GLY A 70 5.03 -5.95 -17.84
N LEU A 71 5.74 -6.76 -17.05
CA LEU A 71 7.09 -6.44 -16.55
C LEU A 71 8.17 -7.31 -17.19
N SER A 72 9.37 -6.78 -17.39
CA SER A 72 10.48 -7.63 -17.86
C SER A 72 10.80 -8.76 -16.87
N ALA A 73 11.23 -9.93 -17.38
CA ALA A 73 11.62 -11.06 -16.53
C ALA A 73 12.72 -10.70 -15.51
N ARG A 74 13.65 -9.81 -15.90
CA ARG A 74 14.68 -9.26 -14.99
C ARG A 74 14.05 -8.48 -13.84
N HIS A 75 13.02 -7.67 -14.10
CA HIS A 75 12.33 -6.90 -13.06
C HIS A 75 11.59 -7.84 -12.09
N VAL A 76 10.85 -8.81 -12.61
CA VAL A 76 10.15 -9.80 -11.76
C VAL A 76 11.14 -10.57 -10.88
N ARG A 77 12.25 -11.06 -11.46
CA ARG A 77 13.32 -11.72 -10.70
C ARG A 77 13.87 -10.84 -9.58
N ARG A 78 14.09 -9.54 -9.82
CA ARG A 78 14.54 -8.59 -8.80
C ARG A 78 13.53 -8.44 -7.66
N ILE A 79 12.23 -8.44 -7.95
CA ILE A 79 11.18 -8.29 -6.94
C ILE A 79 11.12 -9.51 -6.01
N VAL A 80 11.19 -10.71 -6.59
CA VAL A 80 11.11 -11.97 -5.83
C VAL A 80 12.42 -12.36 -5.17
N ALA A 81 13.57 -11.92 -5.69
CA ALA A 81 14.87 -12.13 -5.05
C ALA A 81 14.97 -11.48 -3.67
N ALA A 82 14.19 -10.43 -3.42
CA ALA A 82 14.10 -9.76 -2.11
C ALA A 82 13.22 -10.51 -1.09
N MET A 83 12.73 -11.71 -1.41
CA MET A 83 12.01 -12.60 -0.48
C MET A 83 12.94 -13.54 0.29
N ASN A 84 14.18 -13.72 -0.18
CA ASN A 84 15.20 -14.57 0.43
C ASN A 84 16.14 -13.77 1.32
#